data_AF-X1RZE0-F1
#
_entry.id   AF-X1RZE0-F1
#
_cell.length_a   1.000
_cell.length_b   1.000
_cell.length_c   1.000
_cell.angle_alpha   90.00
_cell.angle_beta   90.00
_cell.angle_gamma   90.00
#
_symmetry.space_group_name_H-M   'P 1'
#
loop_
_entity.id
_entity.type
_entity.pdbx_description
1 polymer ?
#
loop_
_entity_poly.entity_id
_entity_poly.type
_entity_poly.pdbx_seq_one_letter_code
_entity_poly.pdbx_strand_id
1 'polypeptide(L)'
;SGVIQRMKEIGQWMKINGEAIYNTRPIPPYKEGKTCLTSLKDGTVFAIYLADEDEHNPPGKILLQTIQPDDDTEVFMLGYNKPLHWEKVGKGVLFEIPEAMVNDPPCQHAWAIKITVAKSTLK
;
A
#
# COMPACT_ATOMS: atom_id res chain seq x y z
N SER A 1 -16.91 25.08 -6.35
CA SER A 1 -16.19 25.30 -5.08
C SER A 1 -15.16 24.19 -4.90
N GLY A 2 -14.00 24.47 -4.29
CA GLY A 2 -12.93 23.47 -4.10
C GLY A 2 -13.32 22.26 -3.24
N VAL A 3 -14.41 22.35 -2.48
CA VAL A 3 -14.94 21.24 -1.66
C VAL A 3 -15.48 20.09 -2.52
N ILE A 4 -16.21 20.38 -3.61
CA ILE A 4 -16.78 19.35 -4.49
C ILE A 4 -15.65 18.56 -5.17
N GLN A 5 -14.57 19.24 -5.52
CA GLN A 5 -13.42 18.63 -6.18
C GLN A 5 -12.71 17.64 -5.24
N ARG A 6 -12.41 18.06 -4.00
CA ARG A 6 -11.81 17.18 -2.98
C ARG A 6 -12.68 15.95 -2.67
N MET A 7 -14.00 16.10 -2.59
CA MET A 7 -14.89 14.97 -2.37
C MET A 7 -14.83 13.94 -3.51
N LYS A 8 -14.71 14.41 -4.76
CA LYS A 8 -14.55 13.51 -5.92
C LYS A 8 -13.21 12.78 -5.88
N GLU A 9 -12.13 13.47 -5.55
CA GLU A 9 -10.79 12.88 -5.43
C GLU A 9 -10.74 11.81 -4.34
N ILE A 10 -11.30 12.10 -3.16
CA ILE A 10 -11.45 11.10 -2.08
C ILE A 10 -12.27 9.91 -2.58
N GLY A 11 -13.37 10.15 -3.29
CA GLY A 11 -14.22 9.09 -3.85
C GLY A 11 -13.48 8.21 -4.87
N GLN A 12 -12.62 8.80 -5.71
CA GLN A 12 -11.78 8.06 -6.66
C GLN A 12 -10.72 7.22 -5.93
N TRP A 13 -10.07 7.80 -4.92
CA TRP A 13 -9.11 7.09 -4.10
C TRP A 13 -9.74 5.89 -3.37
N MET A 14 -10.93 6.08 -2.79
CA MET A 14 -11.66 5.03 -2.08
C MET A 14 -12.08 3.86 -2.98
N LYS A 15 -12.31 4.09 -4.28
CA LYS A 15 -12.63 3.00 -5.22
C LYS A 15 -11.46 2.03 -5.41
N ILE A 16 -10.23 2.51 -5.27
CA ILE A 16 -9.02 1.71 -5.47
C ILE A 16 -8.52 1.17 -4.14
N ASN A 17 -8.45 2.03 -3.12
CA ASN A 17 -7.80 1.72 -1.85
C ASN A 17 -8.77 1.35 -0.72
N GLY A 18 -10.07 1.25 -1.01
CA GLY A 18 -11.10 0.98 0.00
C GLY A 18 -10.85 -0.29 0.81
N GLU A 19 -10.24 -1.33 0.20
CA GLU A 19 -9.88 -2.56 0.89
C GLU A 19 -8.92 -2.33 2.07
N ALA A 20 -8.04 -1.32 1.99
CA ALA A 20 -7.10 -0.98 3.06
C ALA A 20 -7.77 -0.22 4.24
N ILE A 21 -9.01 0.23 4.07
CA ILE A 21 -9.78 1.02 5.05
C ILE A 21 -10.94 0.20 5.64
N TYR A 22 -11.71 -0.47 4.81
CA TYR A 22 -12.90 -1.20 5.25
C TYR A 22 -12.52 -2.46 6.02
N ASN A 23 -13.12 -2.66 7.19
CA ASN A 23 -12.91 -3.82 8.07
C ASN A 23 -11.46 -4.03 8.56
N THR A 24 -10.58 -3.06 8.34
CA THR A 24 -9.21 -3.10 8.86
C THR A 24 -9.15 -2.55 10.29
N ARG A 25 -8.02 -2.80 10.97
CA ARG A 25 -7.66 -2.21 12.26
C ARG A 25 -6.24 -1.66 12.18
N PRO A 26 -5.96 -0.48 12.74
CA PRO A 26 -4.58 0.01 12.86
C PRO A 26 -3.72 -0.97 13.67
N ILE A 27 -2.51 -1.24 13.21
CA ILE A 27 -1.56 -2.13 13.89
C ILE A 27 -0.28 -1.37 14.26
N PRO A 28 0.40 -1.69 15.37
CA PRO A 28 1.68 -1.07 15.73
C PRO A 28 2.73 -1.23 14.60
N PRO A 29 3.60 -0.22 14.38
CA PRO A 29 3.72 1.08 15.06
C PRO A 29 2.65 2.13 14.67
N TYR A 30 1.58 1.74 13.97
CA TYR A 30 0.49 2.56 13.42
C TYR A 30 0.90 3.47 12.27
N LYS A 31 2.08 4.08 12.39
CA LYS A 31 2.71 4.88 11.35
C LYS A 31 4.23 4.73 11.40
N GLU A 32 4.84 4.56 10.24
CA GLU A 32 6.29 4.56 10.05
C GLU A 32 6.64 5.57 8.94
N GLY A 33 7.33 6.66 9.30
CA GLY A 33 7.59 7.75 8.35
C GLY A 33 6.28 8.31 7.77
N LYS A 34 6.11 8.19 6.45
CA LYS A 34 4.90 8.58 5.70
C LYS A 34 3.83 7.49 5.62
N THR A 35 4.11 6.29 6.12
CA THR A 35 3.28 5.11 5.85
C THR A 35 2.44 4.72 7.06
N CYS A 36 1.12 4.66 6.90
CA CYS A 36 0.20 4.16 7.92
C CYS A 36 -0.03 2.66 7.75
N LEU A 37 -0.20 1.94 8.86
CA LEU A 37 -0.35 0.49 8.88
C LEU A 37 -1.71 0.06 9.41
N THR A 38 -2.40 -0.77 8.62
CA THR A 38 -3.66 -1.41 9.02
C THR A 38 -3.61 -2.90 8.68
N SER A 39 -4.45 -3.71 9.31
CA SER A 39 -4.58 -5.12 8.96
C SER A 39 -6.02 -5.60 8.98
N LEU A 40 -6.28 -6.66 8.21
CA LEU A 40 -7.48 -7.46 8.32
C LEU A 40 -7.30 -8.55 9.39
N LYS A 41 -8.42 -9.17 9.77
CA LYS A 41 -8.42 -10.29 10.72
C LYS A 41 -7.77 -11.57 10.17
N ASP A 42 -7.66 -11.68 8.85
CA ASP A 42 -7.06 -12.83 8.18
C ASP A 42 -5.53 -12.78 8.08
N GLY A 43 -4.91 -11.72 8.64
CA GLY A 43 -3.46 -11.52 8.62
C GLY A 43 -2.96 -10.66 7.46
N THR A 44 -3.82 -10.26 6.52
CA THR A 44 -3.44 -9.30 5.47
C THR A 44 -3.09 -7.95 6.10
N VAL A 45 -1.92 -7.41 5.74
CA VAL A 45 -1.45 -6.09 6.18
C VAL A 45 -1.51 -5.12 5.01
N PHE A 46 -1.92 -3.89 5.27
CA PHE A 46 -1.87 -2.78 4.35
C PHE A 46 -0.91 -1.70 4.85
N ALA A 47 -0.04 -1.26 3.96
CA ALA A 47 0.86 -0.14 4.14
C ALA A 47 0.44 1.01 3.23
N ILE A 48 -0.13 2.07 3.80
CA ILE A 48 -0.68 3.20 3.07
C ILE A 48 0.34 4.35 3.11
N TYR A 49 1.08 4.54 2.03
CA TYR A 49 2.03 5.64 1.89
C TYR A 49 1.27 6.93 1.60
N LEU A 50 1.46 7.95 2.45
CA LEU A 50 0.84 9.26 2.32
C LEU A 50 1.79 10.21 1.59
N ALA A 51 1.33 10.77 0.46
CA ALA A 51 2.09 11.75 -0.30
C ALA A 51 2.11 13.11 0.42
N ASP A 52 3.20 13.85 0.27
CA ASP A 52 3.23 15.29 0.61
C ASP A 52 2.43 16.11 -0.44
N GLU A 53 2.14 17.38 -0.14
CA GLU A 53 1.34 18.25 -1.03
C GLU A 53 1.94 18.43 -2.43
N ASP A 54 3.26 18.36 -2.56
CA ASP A 54 4.01 18.47 -3.81
C ASP A 54 4.40 17.11 -4.43
N GLU A 55 4.08 16.01 -3.75
CA GLU A 55 4.39 14.64 -4.18
C GLU A 55 3.21 14.06 -4.98
N HIS A 56 3.30 14.16 -6.30
CA HIS A 56 2.21 13.74 -7.20
C HIS A 56 2.30 12.26 -7.61
N ASN A 57 3.48 11.64 -7.44
CA ASN A 57 3.80 10.29 -7.91
C ASN A 57 4.43 9.49 -6.76
N PRO A 58 4.21 8.16 -6.68
CA PRO A 58 4.83 7.35 -5.64
C PRO A 58 6.35 7.29 -5.84
N PRO A 59 7.14 7.16 -4.77
CA PRO A 59 8.55 6.88 -4.91
C PRO A 59 8.76 5.50 -5.56
N GLY A 60 9.87 5.33 -6.29
CA GLY A 60 10.23 4.04 -6.89
C GLY A 60 10.51 2.94 -5.85
N LYS A 61 10.72 3.31 -4.59
CA LYS A 61 10.94 2.37 -3.48
C LYS A 61 10.27 2.84 -2.20
N ILE A 62 9.68 1.92 -1.45
CA ILE A 62 9.08 2.17 -0.14
C ILE A 62 9.70 1.20 0.87
N LEU A 63 10.34 1.73 1.91
CA LEU A 63 10.95 0.94 2.98
C LEU A 63 10.07 0.96 4.22
N LEU A 64 9.83 -0.21 4.81
CA LEU A 64 9.31 -0.36 6.17
C LEU A 64 10.33 -1.12 7.01
N GLN A 65 10.57 -0.69 8.23
CA GLN A 65 11.54 -1.26 9.16
C GLN A 65 10.89 -2.17 10.20
N THR A 66 9.56 -2.09 10.36
CA THR A 66 8.82 -2.85 11.39
C THR A 66 8.02 -4.03 10.86
N ILE A 67 7.93 -4.20 9.54
CA ILE A 67 7.21 -5.31 8.91
C ILE A 67 8.23 -6.19 8.18
N GLN A 68 8.21 -7.48 8.47
CA GLN A 68 9.03 -8.46 7.79
C GLN A 68 8.14 -9.59 7.29
N PRO A 69 7.78 -9.59 5.99
CA PRO A 69 6.99 -10.67 5.39
C PRO A 69 7.75 -11.99 5.39
N ASP A 70 7.00 -13.10 5.46
CA ASP A 70 7.53 -14.44 5.23
C ASP A 70 7.76 -14.67 3.72
N ASP A 71 8.60 -15.65 3.37
CA ASP A 71 9.05 -15.86 1.97
C ASP A 71 7.90 -16.26 1.03
N ASP A 72 6.79 -16.76 1.57
CA ASP A 72 5.56 -17.13 0.86
C ASP A 72 4.54 -15.97 0.78
N THR A 73 4.98 -14.74 1.06
CA THR A 73 4.11 -13.55 0.99
C THR A 73 4.05 -12.98 -0.42
N GLU A 74 2.83 -12.70 -0.88
CA GLU A 74 2.59 -11.91 -2.08
C GLU A 74 2.34 -10.44 -1.71
N VAL A 75 2.94 -9.54 -2.48
CA VAL A 75 2.84 -8.10 -2.27
C VAL A 75 2.25 -7.45 -3.52
N PHE A 76 1.28 -6.56 -3.36
CA PHE A 76 0.63 -5.85 -4.47
C PHE A 76 0.46 -4.37 -4.13
N MET A 77 0.56 -3.49 -5.13
CA MET A 77 0.01 -2.12 -5.02
C MET A 77 -1.45 -2.16 -5.43
N LEU A 78 -2.37 -1.60 -4.63
CA LEU A 78 -3.78 -1.53 -5.02
C LEU A 78 -3.94 -0.68 -6.29
N GLY A 79 -4.70 -1.21 -7.25
CA GLY A 79 -4.79 -0.67 -8.61
C GLY A 79 -3.79 -1.28 -9.60
N TYR A 80 -2.86 -2.12 -9.14
CA TYR A 80 -1.95 -2.90 -9.97
C TYR A 80 -2.21 -4.40 -9.80
N ASN A 81 -2.34 -5.13 -10.91
CA ASN A 81 -2.75 -6.54 -10.89
C ASN A 81 -1.59 -7.54 -10.94
N LYS A 82 -0.34 -7.09 -10.83
CA LYS A 82 0.85 -7.94 -10.79
C LYS A 82 1.54 -7.81 -9.43
N PRO A 83 2.20 -8.88 -8.95
CA PRO A 83 2.94 -8.81 -7.70
C PRO A 83 4.11 -7.84 -7.83
N LEU A 84 4.42 -7.15 -6.73
CA LEU A 84 5.59 -6.30 -6.59
C LEU A 84 6.81 -7.15 -6.26
N HIS A 85 7.97 -6.71 -6.72
CA HIS A 85 9.23 -7.22 -6.20
C HIS A 85 9.50 -6.58 -4.83
N TRP A 86 10.01 -7.39 -3.91
CA TRP A 86 10.34 -6.94 -2.56
C TRP A 86 11.52 -7.74 -2.01
N GLU A 87 12.27 -7.13 -1.10
CA GLU A 87 13.40 -7.77 -0.43
C GLU A 87 13.39 -7.50 1.09
N LYS A 88 13.88 -8.45 1.87
CA LYS A 88 14.07 -8.28 3.32
C LYS A 88 15.27 -7.35 3.55
N VAL A 89 15.07 -6.30 4.34
CA VAL A 89 16.14 -5.36 4.71
C VAL A 89 16.19 -5.24 6.22
N GLY A 90 17.17 -5.89 6.86
CA GLY A 90 17.26 -5.95 8.32
C GLY A 90 16.04 -6.65 8.94
N LYS A 91 15.25 -5.92 9.72
CA LYS A 91 13.97 -6.37 10.30
C LYS A 91 12.74 -5.90 9.50
N GLY A 92 13.01 -5.35 8.32
CA GLY A 92 12.05 -4.67 7.48
C GLY A 92 11.92 -5.29 6.09
N VAL A 93 11.23 -4.56 5.22
CA VAL A 93 10.99 -4.90 3.83
C VAL A 93 11.10 -3.66 2.96
N LEU A 94 11.77 -3.81 1.81
CA LEU A 94 11.83 -2.81 0.76
C LEU A 94 10.94 -3.26 -0.40
N PHE A 95 9.94 -2.44 -0.73
CA PHE A 95 9.08 -2.65 -1.88
C PHE A 95 9.59 -1.88 -3.08
N GLU A 96 9.68 -2.54 -4.23
CA GLU A 96 10.00 -1.89 -5.50
C GLU A 96 8.70 -1.54 -6.24
N ILE A 97 8.50 -0.24 -6.46
CA ILE A 97 7.34 0.28 -7.18
C ILE A 97 7.68 0.29 -8.67
N PRO A 98 6.92 -0.44 -9.53
CA PRO A 98 7.19 -0.49 -10.95
C PRO A 98 7.17 0.90 -11.58
N GLU A 99 8.07 1.16 -12.53
CA GLU A 99 8.10 2.45 -13.25
C GLU A 99 6.75 2.81 -13.87
N ALA A 100 5.99 1.82 -14.35
CA ALA A 100 4.64 2.04 -14.85
C ALA A 100 3.71 2.68 -13.81
N MET A 101 3.83 2.29 -12.55
CA MET A 101 3.03 2.82 -11.43
C MET A 101 3.58 4.14 -10.89
N VAL A 102 4.89 4.40 -11.06
CA VAL A 102 5.49 5.70 -10.76
C VAL A 102 5.07 6.73 -11.80
N ASN A 103 5.11 6.38 -13.08
CA ASN A 103 4.82 7.31 -14.18
C ASN A 103 3.31 7.54 -14.39
N ASP A 104 2.49 6.51 -14.18
CA ASP A 104 1.03 6.57 -14.29
C ASP A 104 0.38 5.93 -13.05
N PRO A 105 0.35 6.66 -11.92
CA PRO A 105 -0.13 6.11 -10.66
C PRO A 105 -1.64 5.82 -10.72
N PRO A 106 -2.10 4.78 -10.02
CA PRO A 106 -3.49 4.33 -10.15
C PRO A 106 -4.46 5.32 -9.48
N CYS A 107 -3.95 6.10 -8.52
CA CYS A 107 -4.66 7.11 -7.75
C CYS A 107 -3.67 8.19 -7.28
N GLN A 108 -4.20 9.27 -6.72
CA GLN A 108 -3.43 10.39 -6.19
C GLN A 108 -3.41 10.39 -4.66
N HIS A 109 -2.53 11.18 -4.06
CA HIS A 109 -2.44 11.52 -2.62
C HIS A 109 -1.98 10.41 -1.68
N ALA A 110 -2.29 9.15 -1.97
CA ALA A 110 -1.78 8.03 -1.18
C ALA A 110 -1.81 6.73 -1.98
N TRP A 111 -0.91 5.80 -1.67
CA TRP A 111 -0.83 4.51 -2.34
C TRP A 111 -0.78 3.38 -1.31
N ALA A 112 -1.68 2.42 -1.44
CA ALA A 112 -1.75 1.28 -0.54
C ALA A 112 -1.02 0.06 -1.13
N ILE A 113 -0.10 -0.48 -0.35
CA ILE A 113 0.55 -1.77 -0.57
C ILE A 113 -0.16 -2.81 0.27
N LYS A 114 -0.63 -3.89 -0.37
CA LYS A 114 -1.22 -5.07 0.24
C LYS A 114 -0.14 -6.14 0.40
N ILE A 115 -0.03 -6.69 1.60
CA ILE A 115 0.91 -7.73 2.00
C ILE A 115 0.07 -8.90 2.51
N THR A 116 0.05 -10.02 1.79
CA THR A 116 -0.84 -11.15 2.10
C THR A 116 -0.16 -12.49 1.82
N VAL A 117 -0.47 -13.50 2.63
CA VAL A 117 0.08 -14.85 2.42
C VAL A 117 -0.42 -15.39 1.09
N ALA A 118 0.46 -16.01 0.30
CA ALA A 118 0.08 -16.67 -0.93
C ALA A 118 -1.04 -17.69 -0.65
N LYS A 119 -2.16 -17.58 -1.36
CA LYS A 119 -3.21 -18.59 -1.26
C LYS A 119 -2.65 -19.89 -1.83
N SER A 120 -2.36 -20.84 -0.94
CA SER A 120 -2.09 -22.22 -1.33
C SER A 120 -3.25 -22.69 -2.20
N THR A 121 -2.98 -22.88 -3.49
CA THR A 121 -3.95 -23.48 -4.39
C THR A 121 -4.01 -24.96 -3.99
N LEU A 122 -4.99 -25.32 -3.17
CA LEU A 122 -5.34 -26.72 -2.94
C LEU A 122 -5.63 -27.32 -4.33
N LYS A 123 -4.74 -28.21 -4.78
CA LYS A 123 -4.96 -29.09 -5.93
C LYS A 123 -5.97 -30.16 -5.56
#